data_AF-A0A955K5G7-F1
#
_entry.id   AF-A0A955K5G7-F1
#
_cell.length_a   1.000
_cell.length_b   1.000
_cell.length_c   1.000
_cell.angle_alpha   90.00
_cell.angle_beta   90.00
_cell.angle_gamma   90.00
#
_symmetry.space_group_name_H-M   'P 1'
#
loop_
_entity.id
_entity.type
_entity.pdbx_description
1 polymer ?
#
loop_
_entity_poly.entity_id
_entity_poly.type
_entity_poly.pdbx_seq_one_letter_code
_entity_poly.pdbx_strand_id
1 'polypeptide(L)'
;MDNYTLLSGLAITTVGIVGLVILLRNYHARAIQWYALSNLSSIVWLIGTYISDYGASYDLKLFGHRLGYSFSYMIVGSVFGLATVFMRKPMSKYQHYLVISMAGIMAFVTLVSEQIISGVDITTAPSKPITGDLFPLYAVSFMILVFYTALAFRVAYQQVDIYQKSQLKLIAIGLIVIINLGVTTNIIMPVVFGISWSIRSAPLLLIIFSTFNAFAISKRQLFDIRATLARSFFYTVTLFSLVLLYSAVLFFGIGLVLEDDNTFTVAKLVAYILLATLLALTFPILRKFFERLT
;
A
#
# COMPACT_ATOMS: atom_id res chain seq x y z
N MET A 1 17.43 -12.09 -5.17
CA MET A 1 16.02 -11.77 -4.85
C MET A 1 15.91 -10.26 -4.84
N ASP A 2 15.12 -9.68 -5.75
CA ASP A 2 15.07 -8.22 -5.89
C ASP A 2 14.49 -7.58 -4.64
N ASN A 3 15.02 -6.41 -4.25
CA ASN A 3 14.56 -5.63 -3.10
C ASN A 3 13.04 -5.39 -3.13
N TYR A 4 12.46 -5.27 -4.32
CA TYR A 4 11.02 -5.09 -4.50
C TYR A 4 10.20 -6.34 -4.14
N THR A 5 10.70 -7.55 -4.44
CA THR A 5 10.03 -8.81 -4.07
C THR A 5 9.93 -8.93 -2.56
N LEU A 6 11.05 -8.68 -1.86
CA LEU A 6 11.09 -8.70 -0.40
C LEU A 6 10.13 -7.66 0.18
N LEU A 7 10.17 -6.43 -0.36
CA LEU A 7 9.33 -5.34 0.11
C LEU A 7 7.83 -5.60 -0.12
N SER A 8 7.46 -6.15 -1.27
CA SER A 8 6.08 -6.52 -1.58
C SER A 8 5.58 -7.64 -0.68
N GLY A 9 6.41 -8.66 -0.43
CA GLY A 9 6.11 -9.74 0.52
C GLY A 9 5.91 -9.23 1.96
N LEU A 10 6.79 -8.32 2.41
CA LEU A 10 6.66 -7.67 3.72
C LEU A 10 5.36 -6.85 3.83
N ALA A 11 5.03 -6.09 2.79
CA ALA A 11 3.83 -5.27 2.74
C ALA A 11 2.56 -6.13 2.76
N ILE A 12 2.48 -7.15 1.91
CA ILE A 12 1.35 -8.11 1.89
C ILE A 12 1.17 -8.75 3.26
N THR A 13 2.26 -9.22 3.87
CA THR A 13 2.22 -9.87 5.18
C THR A 13 1.77 -8.90 6.27
N THR A 14 2.31 -7.68 6.30
CA THR A 14 1.99 -6.69 7.33
C THR A 14 0.54 -6.21 7.19
N VAL A 15 0.12 -5.83 5.98
CA VAL A 15 -1.26 -5.39 5.69
C VAL A 15 -2.25 -6.52 5.99
N GLY A 16 -1.90 -7.77 5.63
CA GLY A 16 -2.69 -8.95 5.92
C GLY A 16 -2.86 -9.21 7.41
N ILE A 17 -1.76 -9.21 8.17
CA ILE A 17 -1.79 -9.40 9.62
C ILE A 17 -2.59 -8.29 10.30
N VAL A 18 -2.33 -7.02 9.95
CA VAL A 18 -3.04 -5.87 10.53
C VAL A 18 -4.54 -5.95 10.23
N GLY A 19 -4.91 -6.26 8.99
CA GLY A 19 -6.32 -6.44 8.58
C GLY A 19 -7.00 -7.59 9.33
N LEU A 20 -6.34 -8.75 9.40
CA LEU A 20 -6.86 -9.95 10.05
C LEU A 20 -7.03 -9.75 11.56
N VAL A 21 -6.03 -9.18 12.25
CA VAL A 21 -6.09 -8.90 13.69
C VAL A 21 -7.26 -7.97 14.02
N ILE A 22 -7.51 -6.96 13.19
CA ILE A 22 -8.63 -6.04 13.38
C ILE A 22 -9.97 -6.73 13.11
N LEU A 23 -10.06 -7.55 12.06
CA LEU A 23 -11.27 -8.30 11.72
C LEU A 23 -11.64 -9.31 12.84
N LEU A 24 -10.69 -10.11 13.30
CA LEU A 24 -10.92 -11.14 14.31
C LEU A 24 -11.38 -10.57 15.66
N ARG A 25 -11.01 -9.32 15.96
CA ARG A 25 -11.36 -8.72 17.25
C ARG A 25 -12.79 -8.22 17.31
N ASN A 26 -13.36 -7.72 16.20
CA ASN A 26 -14.74 -7.27 16.15
C ASN A 26 -15.30 -7.26 14.72
N TYR A 27 -15.57 -8.45 14.19
CA TYR A 27 -16.05 -8.64 12.82
C TYR A 27 -17.46 -8.10 12.56
N HIS A 28 -18.24 -7.79 13.61
CA HIS A 28 -19.59 -7.25 13.49
C HIS A 28 -19.63 -5.73 13.25
N ALA A 29 -18.56 -5.01 13.62
CA ALA A 29 -18.53 -3.57 13.40
C ALA A 29 -18.37 -3.25 11.91
N ARG A 30 -19.36 -2.55 11.33
CA ARG A 30 -19.35 -2.18 9.90
C ARG A 30 -18.09 -1.42 9.47
N ALA A 31 -17.55 -0.55 10.34
CA ALA A 31 -16.29 0.15 10.06
C ALA A 31 -15.12 -0.83 9.87
N ILE A 32 -15.06 -1.88 10.69
CA ILE A 32 -14.02 -2.92 10.60
C ILE A 32 -14.18 -3.73 9.32
N GLN A 33 -15.41 -4.06 8.92
CA GLN A 33 -15.68 -4.78 7.68
C GLN A 33 -15.21 -4.00 6.44
N TRP A 34 -15.57 -2.71 6.35
CA TRP A 34 -15.13 -1.85 5.24
C TRP A 34 -13.62 -1.63 5.23
N TYR A 35 -13.02 -1.44 6.40
CA TYR A 35 -11.58 -1.34 6.54
C TYR A 35 -10.87 -2.63 6.11
N ALA A 36 -11.35 -3.80 6.54
CA ALA A 36 -10.80 -5.09 6.16
C ALA A 36 -10.93 -5.33 4.64
N LEU A 37 -12.07 -4.96 4.04
CA LEU A 37 -12.25 -5.01 2.59
C LEU A 37 -11.25 -4.10 1.86
N SER A 38 -10.96 -2.91 2.39
CA SER A 38 -9.94 -2.02 1.81
C SER A 38 -8.53 -2.61 1.89
N ASN A 39 -8.18 -3.27 2.99
CA ASN A 39 -6.89 -3.94 3.14
C ASN A 39 -6.77 -5.15 2.22
N LEU A 40 -7.82 -5.98 2.15
CA LEU A 40 -7.84 -7.14 1.26
C LEU A 40 -7.70 -6.69 -0.20
N SER A 41 -8.41 -5.62 -0.57
CA SER A 41 -8.29 -5.03 -1.90
C SER A 41 -6.88 -4.51 -2.19
N SER A 42 -6.25 -3.89 -1.19
CA SER A 42 -4.86 -3.41 -1.27
C SER A 42 -3.85 -4.56 -1.41
N ILE A 43 -4.08 -5.70 -0.77
CA ILE A 43 -3.25 -6.91 -0.92
C ILE A 43 -3.37 -7.46 -2.34
N VAL A 44 -4.59 -7.59 -2.87
CA VAL A 44 -4.78 -8.08 -4.25
C VAL A 44 -4.19 -7.10 -5.27
N TRP A 45 -4.30 -5.80 -5.02
CA TRP A 45 -3.62 -4.77 -5.81
C TRP A 45 -2.09 -4.93 -5.80
N LEU A 46 -1.49 -5.20 -4.63
CA LEU A 46 -0.04 -5.48 -4.52
C LEU A 46 0.36 -6.74 -5.29
N ILE A 47 -0.43 -7.80 -5.17
CA ILE A 47 -0.22 -9.03 -5.91
C ILE A 47 -0.29 -8.75 -7.42
N GLY A 48 -1.29 -7.99 -7.88
CA GLY A 48 -1.41 -7.57 -9.28
C GLY A 48 -0.19 -6.81 -9.77
N THR A 49 0.28 -5.83 -8.99
CA THR A 49 1.48 -5.04 -9.30
C THR A 49 2.76 -5.88 -9.29
N TYR A 50 2.86 -6.87 -8.40
CA TYR A 50 3.98 -7.81 -8.40
C TYR A 50 3.96 -8.69 -9.67
N ILE A 51 2.79 -9.24 -9.99
CA ILE A 51 2.57 -10.07 -11.17
C ILE A 51 2.81 -9.27 -12.46
N SER A 52 2.43 -8.00 -12.52
CA SER A 52 2.66 -7.14 -13.69
C SER A 52 4.14 -6.95 -14.01
N ASP A 53 4.97 -6.84 -12.98
CA ASP A 53 6.41 -6.60 -13.15
C ASP A 53 7.18 -7.91 -13.37
N TYR A 54 6.85 -8.94 -12.59
CA TYR A 54 7.64 -10.19 -12.47
C TYR A 54 6.98 -11.42 -13.12
N GLY A 55 5.81 -11.28 -13.74
CA GLY A 55 5.15 -12.37 -14.44
C GLY A 55 6.04 -12.98 -15.53
N ALA A 56 6.09 -14.32 -15.59
CA ALA A 56 6.96 -15.04 -16.53
C ALA A 56 6.51 -14.94 -18.00
N SER A 57 5.23 -14.68 -18.24
CA SER A 57 4.64 -14.56 -19.58
C SER A 57 3.97 -13.21 -19.78
N TYR A 58 3.79 -12.83 -21.05
CA TYR A 58 3.03 -11.65 -21.45
C TYR A 58 1.63 -11.63 -20.82
N ASP A 59 0.89 -12.74 -20.92
CA ASP A 59 -0.47 -12.85 -20.40
C ASP A 59 -0.52 -12.67 -18.88
N LEU A 60 0.46 -13.21 -18.17
CA LEU A 60 0.53 -13.07 -16.72
C LEU A 60 0.79 -11.62 -16.33
N LYS A 61 1.70 -10.91 -17.03
CA LYS A 61 1.95 -9.49 -16.78
C LYS A 61 0.74 -8.61 -17.11
N LEU A 62 0.06 -8.89 -18.22
CA LEU A 62 -1.18 -8.22 -18.63
C LEU A 62 -2.28 -8.42 -17.57
N PHE A 63 -2.45 -9.66 -17.11
CA PHE A 63 -3.38 -9.99 -16.02
C PHE A 63 -3.03 -9.23 -14.74
N GLY A 64 -1.74 -9.15 -14.38
CA GLY A 64 -1.26 -8.37 -13.24
C GLY A 64 -1.65 -6.90 -13.31
N HIS A 65 -1.46 -6.25 -14.47
CA HIS A 65 -1.91 -4.87 -14.69
C HIS A 65 -3.44 -4.76 -14.53
N ARG A 66 -4.23 -5.60 -15.21
CA ARG A 66 -5.70 -5.58 -15.10
C ARG A 66 -6.17 -5.78 -13.65
N LEU A 67 -5.53 -6.68 -12.92
CA LEU A 67 -5.81 -6.95 -11.51
C LEU A 67 -5.51 -5.74 -10.63
N GLY A 68 -4.36 -5.08 -10.83
CA GLY A 68 -4.00 -3.83 -10.16
C GLY A 68 -5.04 -2.74 -10.40
N TYR A 69 -5.29 -2.37 -11.66
CA TYR A 69 -6.23 -1.30 -11.99
C TYR A 69 -7.67 -1.59 -11.49
N SER A 70 -8.10 -2.85 -11.55
CA SER A 70 -9.40 -3.30 -11.03
C SER A 70 -9.52 -3.11 -9.52
N PHE A 71 -8.54 -3.58 -8.75
CA PHE A 71 -8.60 -3.51 -7.30
C PHE A 71 -8.36 -2.10 -6.74
N SER A 72 -7.81 -1.17 -7.53
CA SER A 72 -7.81 0.25 -7.16
C SER A 72 -9.24 0.79 -6.96
N TYR A 73 -10.22 0.37 -7.78
CA TYR A 73 -11.63 0.73 -7.55
C TYR A 73 -12.18 0.15 -6.26
N MET A 74 -11.83 -1.09 -5.95
CA MET A 74 -12.29 -1.77 -4.73
C MET A 74 -11.72 -1.10 -3.48
N ILE A 75 -10.48 -0.63 -3.52
CA ILE A 75 -9.89 0.17 -2.44
C ILE A 75 -10.70 1.46 -2.24
N VAL A 76 -10.93 2.26 -3.28
CA VAL A 76 -11.64 3.53 -3.12
C VAL A 76 -13.12 3.31 -2.73
N GLY A 77 -13.79 2.33 -3.32
CA GLY A 77 -15.18 1.98 -2.99
C GLY A 77 -15.34 1.51 -1.54
N SER A 78 -14.41 0.70 -1.04
CA SER A 78 -14.44 0.26 0.37
C SER A 78 -14.11 1.39 1.34
N VAL A 79 -13.22 2.31 0.98
CA VAL A 79 -12.94 3.53 1.74
C VAL A 79 -14.15 4.48 1.76
N PHE A 80 -14.88 4.60 0.65
CA PHE A 80 -16.18 5.30 0.62
C PHE A 80 -17.16 4.64 1.59
N GLY A 81 -17.29 3.31 1.55
CA GLY A 81 -18.10 2.54 2.49
C GLY A 81 -17.73 2.85 3.95
N LEU A 82 -16.44 2.87 4.27
CA LEU A 82 -15.92 3.25 5.60
C LEU A 82 -16.36 4.66 6.01
N ALA A 83 -16.26 5.66 5.12
CA ALA A 83 -16.67 7.03 5.41
C ALA A 83 -18.15 7.13 5.77
N THR A 84 -19.00 6.36 5.07
CA THR A 84 -20.46 6.37 5.32
C THR A 84 -20.86 5.80 6.68
N VAL A 85 -20.02 4.94 7.29
CA VAL A 85 -20.29 4.41 8.65
C VAL A 85 -20.28 5.50 9.71
N PHE A 86 -19.51 6.58 9.49
CA PHE A 86 -19.42 7.68 10.44
C PHE A 86 -20.49 8.76 10.24
N MET A 87 -21.36 8.65 9.23
CA MET A 87 -22.43 9.63 9.01
C MET A 87 -23.60 9.41 9.98
N ARG A 88 -24.03 10.46 10.68
CA ARG A 88 -25.25 10.42 11.52
C ARG A 88 -26.52 10.37 10.69
N LYS A 89 -26.57 11.17 9.61
CA LYS A 89 -27.61 11.12 8.60
C LYS A 89 -27.04 10.33 7.42
N PRO A 90 -27.28 9.01 7.35
CA PRO A 90 -26.72 8.20 6.28
C PRO A 90 -27.22 8.73 4.93
N MET A 91 -26.37 8.62 3.92
CA MET A 91 -26.82 8.79 2.54
C MET A 91 -28.00 7.86 2.26
N SER A 92 -28.82 8.21 1.27
CA SER A 92 -29.91 7.31 0.89
C SER A 92 -29.32 5.95 0.50
N LYS A 93 -30.01 4.86 0.85
CA LYS A 93 -29.55 3.50 0.52
C LYS A 93 -29.22 3.35 -0.97
N TYR A 94 -29.99 4.02 -1.83
CA TYR A 94 -29.79 4.04 -3.28
C TYR A 94 -28.47 4.71 -3.68
N GLN A 95 -28.12 5.86 -3.09
CA GLN A 95 -26.84 6.51 -3.39
C GLN A 95 -25.66 5.66 -2.90
N HIS A 96 -25.78 5.06 -1.71
CA HIS A 96 -24.73 4.19 -1.19
C HIS A 96 -24.51 2.97 -2.11
N TYR A 97 -25.58 2.24 -2.45
CA TYR A 97 -25.48 1.10 -3.36
C TYR A 97 -25.03 1.52 -4.76
N LEU A 98 -25.48 2.66 -5.28
CA LEU A 98 -25.04 3.17 -6.58
C LEU A 98 -23.52 3.35 -6.63
N VAL A 99 -22.92 3.99 -5.63
CA VAL A 99 -21.47 4.24 -5.59
C VAL A 99 -20.67 2.94 -5.44
N ILE A 100 -21.11 2.04 -4.55
CA ILE A 100 -20.46 0.74 -4.34
C ILE A 100 -20.60 -0.16 -5.59
N SER A 101 -21.78 -0.21 -6.20
CA SER A 101 -22.03 -0.95 -7.43
C SER A 101 -21.23 -0.37 -8.60
N MET A 102 -21.12 0.96 -8.69
CA MET A 102 -20.26 1.60 -9.69
C MET A 102 -18.80 1.16 -9.54
N ALA A 103 -18.26 1.17 -8.31
CA ALA A 103 -16.92 0.67 -8.05
C ALA A 103 -16.79 -0.81 -8.45
N GLY A 104 -17.76 -1.65 -8.08
CA GLY A 104 -17.82 -3.09 -8.41
C GLY A 104 -17.83 -3.36 -9.92
N ILE A 105 -18.73 -2.69 -10.64
CA ILE A 105 -18.88 -2.81 -12.09
C ILE A 105 -17.60 -2.33 -12.76
N MET A 106 -17.08 -1.15 -12.40
CA MET A 106 -15.85 -0.64 -13.02
C MET A 106 -14.63 -1.51 -12.73
N ALA A 107 -14.52 -2.09 -11.53
CA ALA A 107 -13.48 -3.07 -11.22
C ALA A 107 -13.60 -4.30 -12.13
N PHE A 108 -14.81 -4.86 -12.26
CA PHE A 108 -15.04 -6.03 -13.12
C PHE A 108 -14.73 -5.72 -14.59
N VAL A 109 -15.27 -4.61 -15.12
CA VAL A 109 -15.03 -4.17 -16.50
C VAL A 109 -13.53 -3.96 -16.74
N THR A 110 -12.81 -3.34 -15.80
CA THR A 110 -11.35 -3.16 -15.91
C THR A 110 -10.58 -4.48 -15.91
N LEU A 111 -11.06 -5.48 -15.17
CA LEU A 111 -10.41 -6.79 -15.08
C LEU A 111 -10.53 -7.59 -16.39
N VAL A 112 -11.69 -7.51 -17.05
CA VAL A 112 -12.01 -8.36 -18.21
C VAL A 112 -11.88 -7.64 -19.56
N SER A 113 -11.96 -6.31 -19.59
CA SER A 113 -12.03 -5.55 -20.85
C SER A 113 -10.64 -5.21 -21.39
N GLU A 114 -10.38 -5.68 -22.61
CA GLU A 114 -9.19 -5.27 -23.39
C GLU A 114 -9.24 -3.81 -23.83
N GLN A 115 -10.43 -3.20 -23.79
CA GLN A 115 -10.60 -1.80 -24.16
C GLN A 115 -10.08 -0.83 -23.09
N ILE A 116 -9.83 -1.29 -21.86
CA ILE A 116 -9.21 -0.46 -20.81
C ILE A 116 -7.70 -0.69 -20.79
N ILE A 117 -7.26 -1.94 -20.64
CA ILE A 117 -5.85 -2.34 -20.73
C ILE A 117 -5.73 -3.38 -21.85
N SER A 118 -5.25 -2.94 -23.02
CA SER A 118 -5.20 -3.73 -24.24
C SER A 118 -3.96 -4.61 -24.30
N GLY A 119 -2.88 -4.20 -23.65
CA GLY A 119 -1.64 -4.97 -23.67
C GLY A 119 -0.64 -4.52 -22.62
N VAL A 120 0.58 -5.05 -22.72
CA VAL A 120 1.71 -4.69 -21.87
C VAL A 120 2.97 -4.55 -22.72
N ASP A 121 3.71 -3.48 -22.51
CA ASP A 121 5.06 -3.32 -23.04
C ASP A 121 6.05 -4.00 -22.10
N ILE A 122 6.64 -5.10 -22.59
CA ILE A 122 7.63 -5.90 -21.87
C ILE A 122 9.07 -5.43 -22.12
N THR A 123 9.27 -4.45 -23.01
CA THR A 123 10.61 -3.94 -23.33
C THR A 123 11.19 -3.06 -22.22
N THR A 124 10.34 -2.55 -21.32
CA THR A 124 10.74 -1.76 -20.15
C THR A 124 10.56 -2.53 -18.84
N ALA A 125 11.43 -2.26 -17.87
CA ALA A 125 11.29 -2.71 -16.49
C ALA A 125 11.16 -1.50 -15.54
N PRO A 126 10.07 -1.32 -14.78
CA PRO A 126 8.85 -2.15 -14.73
C PRO A 126 8.08 -2.17 -16.06
N SER A 127 7.24 -3.20 -16.25
CA SER A 127 6.45 -3.33 -17.47
C SER A 127 5.39 -2.23 -17.51
N LYS A 128 5.11 -1.69 -18.70
CA LYS A 128 4.15 -0.58 -18.84
C LYS A 128 2.85 -1.09 -19.44
N PRO A 129 1.67 -0.76 -18.87
CA PRO A 129 0.41 -1.13 -19.50
C PRO A 129 0.21 -0.33 -20.79
N ILE A 130 -0.25 -0.99 -21.84
CA ILE A 130 -0.76 -0.35 -23.05
C ILE A 130 -2.26 -0.12 -22.82
N THR A 131 -2.67 1.15 -22.81
CA THR A 131 -4.06 1.55 -22.55
C THR A 131 -4.90 1.45 -23.82
N GLY A 132 -6.13 0.95 -23.71
CA GLY A 132 -7.09 0.91 -24.81
C GLY A 132 -7.98 2.16 -24.90
N ASP A 133 -8.90 2.16 -25.86
CA ASP A 133 -9.76 3.30 -26.19
C ASP A 133 -10.72 3.73 -25.05
N LEU A 134 -11.08 2.80 -24.16
CA LEU A 134 -11.92 3.07 -22.98
C LEU A 134 -11.12 3.43 -21.73
N PHE A 135 -9.79 3.57 -21.81
CA PHE A 135 -9.01 4.02 -20.66
C PHE A 135 -9.41 5.42 -20.12
N PRO A 136 -9.81 6.41 -20.95
CA PRO A 136 -10.34 7.67 -20.44
C PRO A 136 -11.59 7.49 -19.56
N LEU A 137 -12.46 6.53 -19.89
CA LEU A 137 -13.63 6.19 -19.07
C LEU A 137 -13.16 5.70 -17.70
N TYR A 138 -12.18 4.79 -17.64
CA TYR A 138 -11.55 4.37 -16.39
C TYR A 138 -11.05 5.56 -15.57
N ALA A 139 -10.27 6.47 -16.17
CA ALA A 139 -9.69 7.59 -15.44
C ALA A 139 -10.77 8.52 -14.87
N VAL A 140 -11.78 8.87 -15.68
CA VAL A 140 -12.86 9.77 -15.26
C VAL A 140 -13.71 9.14 -14.16
N SER A 141 -14.15 7.89 -14.30
CA SER A 141 -14.97 7.24 -13.26
C SER A 141 -14.21 7.02 -11.96
N PHE A 142 -12.89 6.74 -12.04
CA PHE A 142 -12.04 6.65 -10.86
C PHE A 142 -11.95 8.00 -10.14
N MET A 143 -11.73 9.10 -10.86
CA MET A 143 -11.69 10.44 -10.29
C MET A 143 -13.03 10.88 -9.68
N ILE A 144 -14.15 10.54 -10.32
CA ILE A 144 -15.49 10.75 -9.77
C ILE A 144 -15.62 10.01 -8.43
N LEU A 145 -15.21 8.74 -8.36
CA LEU A 145 -15.29 7.94 -7.15
C LEU A 145 -14.42 8.50 -6.01
N VAL A 146 -13.18 8.93 -6.31
CA VAL A 146 -12.30 9.60 -5.35
C VAL A 146 -12.94 10.89 -4.83
N PHE A 147 -13.52 11.70 -5.73
CA PHE A 147 -14.21 12.94 -5.36
C PHE A 147 -15.42 12.67 -4.45
N TYR A 148 -16.28 11.71 -4.79
CA TYR A 148 -17.39 11.31 -3.92
C TYR A 148 -16.93 10.77 -2.57
N THR A 149 -15.81 10.05 -2.53
CA THR A 149 -15.19 9.59 -1.28
C THR A 149 -14.75 10.77 -0.41
N ALA A 150 -14.09 11.78 -0.99
CA ALA A 150 -13.69 12.98 -0.27
C ALA A 150 -14.90 13.78 0.25
N LEU A 151 -15.96 13.91 -0.55
CA LEU A 151 -17.22 14.52 -0.11
C LEU A 151 -17.86 13.74 1.05
N ALA A 152 -17.87 12.41 0.97
CA ALA A 152 -18.37 11.56 2.05
C ALA A 152 -17.60 11.79 3.37
N PHE A 153 -16.27 11.88 3.31
CA PHE A 153 -15.47 12.23 4.48
C PHE A 153 -15.78 13.63 5.02
N ARG A 154 -15.94 14.62 4.15
CA ARG A 154 -16.30 15.99 4.55
C ARG A 154 -17.65 16.03 5.27
N VAL A 155 -18.66 15.36 4.71
CA VAL A 155 -20.00 15.27 5.30
C VAL A 155 -19.96 14.51 6.62
N ALA A 156 -19.28 13.36 6.68
CA ALA A 156 -19.10 12.60 7.91
C ALA A 156 -18.44 13.46 9.00
N TYR A 157 -17.37 14.18 8.67
CA TYR A 157 -16.64 15.05 9.59
C TYR A 157 -17.53 16.13 10.23
N GLN A 158 -18.50 16.67 9.49
CA GLN A 158 -19.42 17.69 9.99
C GLN A 158 -20.48 17.12 10.95
N GLN A 159 -20.82 15.84 10.82
CA GLN A 159 -21.93 15.22 11.56
C GLN A 159 -21.51 14.53 12.87
N VAL A 160 -20.24 14.21 13.03
CA VAL A 160 -19.72 13.44 14.17
C VAL A 160 -19.37 14.29 15.40
N ASP A 161 -19.25 13.64 16.56
CA ASP A 161 -18.77 14.28 17.79
C ASP A 161 -17.25 14.56 17.76
N ILE A 162 -16.74 15.23 18.79
CA ILE A 162 -15.32 15.63 18.89
C ILE A 162 -14.39 14.40 18.87
N TYR A 163 -14.81 13.27 19.45
CA TYR A 163 -13.98 12.05 19.52
C TYR A 163 -13.86 11.38 18.16
N GLN A 164 -14.98 11.22 17.46
CA GLN A 164 -15.08 10.68 16.11
C GLN A 164 -14.43 11.62 15.07
N LYS A 165 -14.48 12.95 15.26
CA LYS A 165 -13.74 13.90 14.41
C LYS A 165 -12.24 13.63 14.45
N SER A 166 -11.69 13.30 15.62
CA SER A 166 -10.28 12.96 15.74
C SER A 166 -9.95 11.66 15.00
N GLN A 167 -10.84 10.66 15.00
CA GLN A 167 -10.66 9.41 14.23
C GLN A 167 -10.72 9.67 12.73
N LEU A 168 -11.76 10.37 12.26
CA LEU A 168 -11.89 10.74 10.85
C LEU A 168 -10.72 11.59 10.37
N LYS A 169 -10.19 12.50 11.20
CA LYS A 169 -9.00 13.29 10.85
C LYS A 169 -7.78 12.39 10.62
N LEU A 170 -7.56 11.36 11.46
CA LEU A 170 -6.44 10.44 11.28
C LEU A 170 -6.60 9.58 10.02
N ILE A 171 -7.82 9.07 9.75
CA ILE A 171 -8.13 8.32 8.52
C ILE A 171 -7.92 9.22 7.28
N ALA A 172 -8.43 10.46 7.33
CA ALA A 172 -8.28 11.42 6.25
C ALA A 172 -6.81 11.81 6.01
N ILE A 173 -6.01 11.97 7.07
CA ILE A 173 -4.56 12.18 6.93
C ILE A 173 -3.92 10.98 6.23
N GLY A 174 -4.24 9.75 6.63
CA GLY A 174 -3.75 8.53 5.96
C GLY A 174 -4.11 8.50 4.47
N LEU A 175 -5.34 8.89 4.12
CA LEU A 175 -5.80 9.01 2.73
C LEU A 175 -5.07 10.11 1.96
N ILE A 176 -4.92 11.30 2.54
CA ILE A 176 -4.22 12.42 1.89
C ILE A 176 -2.76 12.02 1.63
N VAL A 177 -2.10 11.41 2.62
CA VAL A 177 -0.71 10.95 2.48
C VAL A 177 -0.59 9.92 1.36
N ILE A 178 -1.45 8.90 1.31
CA ILE A 178 -1.36 7.88 0.25
C ILE A 178 -1.74 8.42 -1.13
N ILE A 179 -2.72 9.32 -1.22
CA ILE A 179 -3.09 9.95 -2.50
C ILE A 179 -1.93 10.80 -3.02
N ASN A 180 -1.35 11.67 -2.18
CA ASN A 180 -0.23 12.51 -2.59
C ASN A 180 0.98 11.67 -2.98
N LEU A 181 1.33 10.67 -2.16
CA LEU A 181 2.45 9.79 -2.47
C LEU A 181 2.18 8.96 -3.71
N GLY A 182 0.97 8.40 -3.87
CA GLY A 182 0.58 7.62 -5.04
C GLY A 182 0.61 8.44 -6.32
N VAL A 183 0.03 9.65 -6.33
CA VAL A 183 0.09 10.58 -7.47
C VAL A 183 1.54 10.96 -7.77
N THR A 184 2.33 11.26 -6.73
CA THR A 184 3.74 11.62 -6.92
C THR A 184 4.52 10.46 -7.53
N THR A 185 4.41 9.24 -6.99
CA THR A 185 5.25 8.11 -7.37
C THR A 185 4.79 7.39 -8.64
N ASN A 186 3.49 7.43 -8.96
CA ASN A 186 2.92 6.72 -10.12
C ASN A 186 2.59 7.64 -11.31
N ILE A 187 2.38 8.94 -11.08
CA ILE A 187 1.99 9.87 -12.14
C ILE A 187 3.08 10.91 -12.35
N ILE A 188 3.36 11.75 -11.35
CA ILE A 188 4.27 12.89 -11.51
C ILE A 188 5.68 12.40 -11.85
N MET A 189 6.24 11.45 -11.08
CA MET A 189 7.59 10.95 -11.28
C MET A 189 7.78 10.29 -12.66
N PRO A 190 6.91 9.36 -13.11
CA PRO A 190 7.10 8.75 -14.44
C PRO A 190 6.77 9.69 -15.60
N VAL A 191 5.72 10.51 -15.49
CA VAL A 191 5.23 11.33 -16.61
C VAL A 191 6.02 12.63 -16.77
N VAL A 192 6.33 13.31 -15.66
CA VAL A 192 7.01 14.62 -15.68
C VAL A 192 8.52 14.45 -15.68
N PHE A 193 9.04 13.50 -14.89
CA PHE A 193 10.49 13.32 -14.71
C PHE A 193 11.06 12.12 -15.45
N GLY A 194 10.24 11.26 -16.06
CA GLY A 194 10.69 10.04 -16.73
C GLY A 194 11.23 8.98 -15.74
N ILE A 195 10.98 9.13 -14.44
CA ILE A 195 11.51 8.27 -13.39
C ILE A 195 10.50 7.15 -13.11
N SER A 196 10.69 6.00 -13.74
CA SER A 196 9.78 4.84 -13.60
C SER A 196 10.07 3.95 -12.39
N TRP A 197 11.26 4.04 -11.77
CA TRP A 197 11.57 3.23 -10.59
C TRP A 197 10.78 3.64 -9.33
N SER A 198 10.26 4.86 -9.28
CA SER A 198 9.46 5.36 -8.15
C SER A 198 8.19 4.54 -7.93
N ILE A 199 7.65 3.91 -8.97
CA ILE A 199 6.47 3.03 -8.90
C ILE A 199 6.72 1.87 -7.92
N ARG A 200 7.96 1.39 -7.83
CA ARG A 200 8.35 0.28 -6.92
C ARG A 200 8.26 0.64 -5.44
N SER A 201 8.04 1.90 -5.08
CA SER A 201 7.82 2.33 -3.69
C SER A 201 6.39 2.08 -3.19
N ALA A 202 5.46 1.71 -4.08
CA ALA A 202 4.06 1.40 -3.78
C ALA A 202 3.82 0.56 -2.50
N PRO A 203 4.57 -0.54 -2.23
CA PRO A 203 4.31 -1.35 -1.03
C PRO A 203 4.56 -0.61 0.29
N LEU A 204 5.51 0.34 0.32
CA LEU A 204 5.76 1.16 1.51
C LEU A 204 4.58 2.07 1.82
N LEU A 205 3.97 2.64 0.78
CA LEU A 205 2.82 3.52 0.91
C LEU A 205 1.64 2.79 1.54
N LEU A 206 1.43 1.52 1.18
CA LEU A 206 0.38 0.70 1.75
C LEU A 206 0.62 0.29 3.19
N ILE A 207 1.87 -0.01 3.57
CA ILE A 207 2.21 -0.26 4.99
C ILE A 207 1.85 0.97 5.83
N ILE A 208 2.24 2.17 5.37
CA ILE A 208 1.93 3.43 6.04
C ILE A 208 0.41 3.60 6.15
N PHE A 209 -0.30 3.52 5.03
CA PHE A 209 -1.76 3.69 5.00
C PHE A 209 -2.50 2.70 5.90
N SER A 210 -2.20 1.41 5.81
CA SER A 210 -2.82 0.36 6.62
C SER A 210 -2.56 0.62 8.10
N THR A 211 -1.33 0.98 8.47
CA THR A 211 -1.00 1.24 9.88
C THR A 211 -1.68 2.50 10.43
N PHE A 212 -1.72 3.60 9.67
CA PHE A 212 -2.39 4.83 10.10
C PHE A 212 -3.89 4.61 10.31
N ASN A 213 -4.55 3.87 9.41
CA ASN A 213 -5.97 3.55 9.54
C ASN A 213 -6.23 2.58 10.69
N ALA A 214 -5.41 1.54 10.83
CA ALA A 214 -5.47 0.64 11.98
C ALA A 214 -5.37 1.41 13.29
N PHE A 215 -4.41 2.32 13.39
CA PHE A 215 -4.22 3.17 14.56
C PHE A 215 -5.43 4.09 14.80
N ALA A 216 -5.96 4.72 13.75
CA ALA A 216 -7.12 5.63 13.85
C ALA A 216 -8.38 4.92 14.35
N ILE A 217 -8.67 3.73 13.80
CA ILE A 217 -9.81 2.89 14.18
C ILE A 217 -9.65 2.44 15.63
N SER A 218 -8.44 2.03 16.01
CA SER A 218 -8.14 1.44 17.32
C SER A 218 -8.05 2.46 18.45
N LYS A 219 -7.64 3.71 18.17
CA LYS A 219 -7.34 4.69 19.22
C LYS A 219 -8.54 5.12 20.04
N ARG A 220 -9.78 5.08 19.52
CA ARG A 220 -10.90 5.77 20.20
C ARG A 220 -12.20 5.04 20.47
N GLN A 221 -12.40 3.77 20.10
CA GLN A 221 -13.47 2.95 20.71
C GLN A 221 -13.09 1.46 20.86
N LEU A 222 -13.16 0.98 22.11
CA LEU A 222 -13.42 -0.40 22.58
C LEU A 222 -12.34 -1.47 22.70
N PHE A 223 -11.11 -1.30 22.21
CA PHE A 223 -10.14 -2.39 22.29
C PHE A 223 -8.73 -1.94 22.67
N ASP A 224 -8.21 -2.56 23.73
CA ASP A 224 -6.82 -2.48 24.17
C ASP A 224 -5.89 -3.20 23.15
N ILE A 225 -5.91 -2.75 21.89
CA ILE A 225 -4.97 -3.17 20.82
C ILE A 225 -3.91 -2.10 20.66
N ARG A 226 -3.99 -0.98 21.38
CA ARG A 226 -2.97 0.07 21.30
C ARG A 226 -1.59 -0.52 21.53
N ALA A 227 -1.44 -1.38 22.53
CA ALA A 227 -0.19 -2.10 22.77
C ALA A 227 0.19 -3.02 21.60
N THR A 228 -0.72 -3.85 21.11
CA THR A 228 -0.43 -4.80 20.02
C THR A 228 -0.11 -4.12 18.70
N LEU A 229 -0.89 -3.11 18.29
CA LEU A 229 -0.68 -2.36 17.06
C LEU A 229 0.51 -1.42 17.13
N ALA A 230 0.75 -0.77 18.28
CA ALA A 230 1.98 -0.02 18.47
C ALA A 230 3.16 -0.98 18.34
N ARG A 231 3.15 -2.12 19.02
CA ARG A 231 4.20 -3.14 18.88
C ARG A 231 4.37 -3.61 17.43
N SER A 232 3.30 -3.96 16.73
CA SER A 232 3.38 -4.36 15.31
C SER A 232 3.95 -3.26 14.43
N PHE A 233 3.50 -2.01 14.61
CA PHE A 233 4.03 -0.85 13.88
C PHE A 233 5.51 -0.62 14.18
N PHE A 234 5.89 -0.59 15.46
CA PHE A 234 7.28 -0.42 15.88
C PHE A 234 8.14 -1.56 15.38
N TYR A 235 7.65 -2.81 15.38
CA TYR A 235 8.36 -3.93 14.78
C TYR A 235 8.54 -3.75 13.28
N THR A 236 7.49 -3.37 12.54
CA THR A 236 7.60 -3.11 11.10
C THR A 236 8.57 -1.97 10.80
N VAL A 237 8.48 -0.85 11.52
CA VAL A 237 9.39 0.30 11.37
C VAL A 237 10.82 -0.07 11.73
N THR A 238 11.02 -0.84 12.81
CA THR A 238 12.33 -1.33 13.22
C THR A 238 12.92 -2.23 12.14
N LEU A 239 12.16 -3.20 11.66
CA LEU A 239 12.59 -4.13 10.63
C LEU A 239 12.90 -3.39 9.32
N PHE A 240 12.06 -2.42 8.94
CA PHE A 240 12.30 -1.58 7.79
C PHE A 240 13.56 -0.69 7.95
N SER A 241 13.75 -0.08 9.12
CA SER A 241 14.93 0.73 9.42
C SER A 241 16.22 -0.09 9.37
N LEU A 242 16.16 -1.34 9.86
CA LEU A 242 17.26 -2.29 9.76
C LEU A 242 17.56 -2.65 8.31
N VAL A 243 16.55 -2.98 7.51
CA VAL A 243 16.72 -3.27 6.08
C VAL A 243 17.34 -2.08 5.35
N LEU A 244 16.88 -0.86 5.62
CA LEU A 244 17.45 0.37 5.05
C LEU A 244 18.90 0.59 5.47
N LEU A 245 19.19 0.51 6.78
CA LEU A 245 20.53 0.67 7.33
C LEU A 245 21.48 -0.35 6.70
N TYR A 246 21.07 -1.61 6.64
CA TYR A 246 21.91 -2.70 6.11
C TYR A 246 22.12 -2.54 4.60
N SER A 247 21.08 -2.16 3.87
CA SER A 247 21.19 -1.87 2.44
C SER A 247 22.14 -0.69 2.21
N ALA A 248 22.06 0.37 3.01
CA ALA A 248 22.93 1.53 2.90
C ALA A 248 24.39 1.19 3.23
N VAL A 249 24.66 0.46 4.32
CA VAL A 249 26.02 0.05 4.69
C VAL A 249 26.62 -0.86 3.60
N LEU A 250 25.84 -1.78 3.04
CA LEU A 250 26.30 -2.60 1.92
C LEU A 250 26.59 -1.74 0.69
N PHE A 251 25.71 -0.82 0.33
CA PHE A 251 25.86 -0.02 -0.89
C PHE A 251 27.02 0.99 -0.79
N PHE A 252 27.07 1.76 0.29
CA PHE A 252 28.08 2.80 0.50
C PHE A 252 29.41 2.24 1.02
N GLY A 253 29.37 1.26 1.93
CA GLY A 253 30.58 0.68 2.51
C GLY A 253 31.41 -0.09 1.49
N ILE A 254 30.77 -0.69 0.49
CA ILE A 254 31.46 -1.44 -0.56
C ILE A 254 31.91 -0.51 -1.68
N GLY A 255 31.04 0.41 -2.11
CA GLY A 255 31.37 1.37 -3.16
C GLY A 255 32.51 2.34 -2.79
N LEU A 256 32.77 2.56 -1.50
CA LEU A 256 33.87 3.42 -1.03
C LEU A 256 35.20 2.68 -0.82
N VAL A 257 35.20 1.36 -0.64
CA VAL A 257 36.39 0.60 -0.23
C VAL A 257 36.95 -0.27 -1.36
N LEU A 258 36.13 -0.63 -2.35
CA LEU A 258 36.50 -1.55 -3.40
C LEU A 258 36.21 -0.92 -4.77
N GLU A 259 37.26 -0.54 -5.50
CA GLU A 259 37.15 -0.06 -6.88
C GLU A 259 36.44 -1.07 -7.79
N ASP A 260 35.83 -0.51 -8.84
CA ASP A 260 34.78 -1.07 -9.69
C ASP A 260 35.25 -2.17 -10.67
N ASP A 261 36.17 -3.03 -10.24
CA ASP A 261 36.51 -4.23 -10.99
C ASP A 261 35.46 -5.30 -10.66
N ASN A 262 34.63 -5.64 -11.66
CA ASN A 262 33.57 -6.67 -11.60
C ASN A 262 34.05 -8.10 -11.23
N THR A 263 35.30 -8.25 -10.79
CA THR A 263 35.84 -9.53 -10.33
C THR A 263 35.50 -9.75 -8.85
N PHE A 264 34.94 -10.93 -8.55
CA PHE A 264 34.72 -11.39 -7.18
C PHE A 264 36.07 -11.76 -6.55
N THR A 265 36.74 -10.79 -5.94
CA THR A 265 38.00 -11.02 -5.22
C THR A 265 37.72 -11.60 -3.83
N VAL A 266 38.64 -12.42 -3.31
CA VAL A 266 38.59 -12.95 -1.93
C VAL A 266 38.44 -11.83 -0.90
N ALA A 267 39.04 -10.66 -1.15
CA ALA A 267 38.88 -9.48 -0.30
C ALA A 267 37.42 -9.00 -0.19
N LYS A 268 36.66 -9.02 -1.30
CA LYS A 268 35.23 -8.67 -1.30
C LYS A 268 34.43 -9.67 -0.46
N LEU A 269 34.71 -10.97 -0.60
CA LEU A 269 34.07 -12.04 0.18
C LEU A 269 34.34 -11.87 1.69
N VAL A 270 35.59 -11.62 2.07
CA VAL A 270 35.96 -11.39 3.48
C VAL A 270 35.28 -10.14 4.02
N ALA A 271 35.23 -9.04 3.26
CA ALA A 271 34.51 -7.84 3.63
C ALA A 271 33.00 -8.10 3.83
N TYR A 272 32.35 -8.85 2.93
CA TYR A 272 30.94 -9.25 3.08
C TYR A 272 30.71 -10.07 4.35
N ILE A 273 31.57 -11.04 4.64
CA ILE A 273 31.45 -11.89 5.83
C ILE A 273 31.62 -11.06 7.11
N LEU A 274 32.63 -10.19 7.16
CA LEU A 274 32.88 -9.33 8.31
C LEU A 274 31.71 -8.37 8.54
N LEU A 275 31.21 -7.76 7.48
CA LEU A 275 30.10 -6.81 7.54
C LEU A 275 28.81 -7.52 7.96
N ALA A 276 28.48 -8.68 7.37
CA ALA A 276 27.36 -9.50 7.79
C ALA A 276 27.46 -9.95 9.26
N THR A 277 28.66 -10.27 9.74
CA THR A 277 28.91 -10.64 11.14
C THR A 277 28.69 -9.44 12.08
N LEU A 278 29.22 -8.27 11.73
CA LEU A 278 29.02 -7.03 12.49
C LEU A 278 27.53 -6.67 12.57
N LEU A 279 26.79 -6.83 11.47
CA LEU A 279 25.35 -6.61 11.41
C LEU A 279 24.57 -7.63 12.27
N ALA A 280 24.94 -8.91 12.22
CA ALA A 280 24.34 -9.94 13.04
C ALA A 280 24.56 -9.68 14.55
N LEU A 281 25.73 -9.15 14.93
CA LEU A 281 26.06 -8.78 16.31
C LEU A 281 25.35 -7.51 16.79
N THR A 282 25.05 -6.57 15.90
CA THR A 282 24.33 -5.32 16.26
C THR A 282 22.81 -5.49 16.29
N PHE A 283 22.27 -6.50 15.60
CA PHE A 283 20.82 -6.78 15.58
C PHE A 283 20.18 -6.96 16.97
N PRO A 284 20.75 -7.75 17.93
CA PRO A 284 20.20 -7.88 19.27
C PRO A 284 20.17 -6.56 20.05
N ILE A 285 21.16 -5.68 19.83
CA ILE A 285 21.28 -4.39 20.50
C ILE A 285 20.20 -3.44 19.97
N LEU A 286 20.07 -3.34 18.64
CA LEU A 286 19.04 -2.53 17.99
C LEU A 286 17.64 -3.01 18.39
N ARG A 287 17.41 -4.33 18.36
CA ARG A 287 16.15 -4.93 18.81
C ARG A 287 15.79 -4.52 20.24
N LYS A 288 16.73 -4.66 21.19
CA LYS A 288 16.50 -4.27 22.60
C LYS A 288 16.27 -2.78 22.78
N PHE A 289 16.93 -1.93 21.99
CA PHE A 289 16.72 -0.49 22.01
C PHE A 289 15.29 -0.13 21.60
N PHE A 290 14.79 -0.70 20.51
CA PHE A 290 13.41 -0.48 20.06
C PHE A 290 12.37 -1.12 21.00
N GLU A 291 12.64 -2.30 21.56
CA GLU A 291 11.77 -2.92 22.56
C GLU A 291 11.63 -2.07 23.84
N ARG A 292 12.64 -1.27 24.21
CA ARG A 292 12.56 -0.34 25.36
C ARG A 292 11.80 0.96 25.08
N LEU A 293 11.71 1.37 23.81
CA LEU A 293 10.97 2.55 23.40
C LEU A 293 9.45 2.29 23.27
N THR A 294 9.03 1.03 23.31
CA THR A 294 7.66 0.56 23.06
C THR A 294 6.99 0.03 24.32
#